data_AF-A0A645DNL8-F1
#
_entry.id   AF-A0A645DNL8-F1
#
_cell.length_a   1.000
_cell.length_b   1.000
_cell.length_c   1.000
_cell.angle_alpha   90.00
_cell.angle_beta   90.00
_cell.angle_gamma   90.00
#
_symmetry.space_group_name_H-M   'P 1'
#
loop_
_entity.id
_entity.type
_entity.pdbx_description
1 polymer ?
#
loop_
_entity_poly.entity_id
_entity_poly.type
_entity_poly.pdbx_seq_one_letter_code
_entity_poly.pdbx_strand_id
1 'polypeptide(L)'
;MHVADYWWGSFNKHDPRRDRKLLLNKRELSRLFRASREKGLTIVATRLFIADNGFAKLNISLAKGKREYDKRHSIKEKDLRREMDRG
;
A
#
# COMPACT_ATOMS: atom_id res chain seq x y z
N MET A 1 5.15 -1.76 5.93
CA MET A 1 3.98 -2.67 6.03
C MET A 1 4.02 -3.30 7.41
N HIS A 2 2.92 -3.24 8.18
CA HIS A 2 2.87 -3.86 9.51
C HIS A 2 2.32 -5.28 9.39
N VAL A 3 3.08 -6.29 9.83
CA VAL A 3 2.62 -7.67 9.93
C VAL A 3 2.65 -8.05 11.40
N ALA A 4 1.48 -8.17 12.01
CA ALA A 4 1.34 -8.46 13.43
C ALA A 4 2.07 -9.77 13.80
N ASP A 5 2.54 -9.81 15.04
CA ASP A 5 3.14 -11.02 15.59
C ASP A 5 2.11 -12.13 15.72
N TYR A 6 2.60 -13.36 15.56
CA TYR A 6 1.78 -14.53 15.81
C TYR A 6 1.71 -14.80 17.32
N TRP A 7 0.49 -14.84 17.86
CA TRP A 7 0.25 -14.94 19.31
C TRP A 7 0.87 -16.21 19.92
N TRP A 8 0.81 -17.34 19.21
CA TRP A 8 1.42 -18.60 19.64
C TRP A 8 2.90 -18.75 19.24
N GLY A 9 3.54 -17.70 18.73
CA GLY A 9 4.97 -17.69 18.45
C GLY A 9 5.79 -17.43 19.71
N SER A 10 6.73 -18.33 20.03
CA SER A 10 7.53 -18.26 21.25
C SER A 10 8.78 -17.37 21.08
N PHE A 11 9.83 -17.86 20.41
CA PHE A 11 11.17 -17.23 20.42
C PHE A 11 11.67 -16.71 19.05
N ASN A 12 11.03 -17.07 17.94
CA ASN A 12 11.48 -16.69 16.59
C ASN A 12 10.50 -15.72 15.90
N LYS A 13 10.21 -14.60 16.56
CA LYS A 13 9.30 -13.57 16.05
C LYS A 13 10.01 -12.71 15.00
N HIS A 14 9.26 -12.27 13.98
CA HIS A 14 9.77 -11.28 13.03
C HIS A 14 9.53 -9.87 13.57
N ASP A 15 10.37 -8.90 13.22
CA ASP A 15 10.01 -7.49 13.45
C ASP A 15 8.77 -7.14 12.59
N PRO A 16 7.65 -6.70 13.22
CA PRO A 16 6.42 -6.37 12.52
C PRO A 16 6.56 -5.30 11.43
N ARG A 17 7.54 -4.39 11.56
CA ARG A 17 7.78 -3.29 10.62
C ARG A 17 9.00 -3.48 9.73
N ARG A 18 9.63 -4.66 9.75
CA ARG A 18 10.82 -4.94 8.94
C ARG A 18 10.60 -4.65 7.45
N ASP A 19 11.67 -4.23 6.79
CA ASP A 19 11.69 -4.10 5.34
C ASP A 19 11.60 -5.47 4.67
N ARG A 20 10.60 -5.65 3.81
CA ARG A 20 10.37 -6.90 3.07
C ARG A 20 10.67 -6.66 1.61
N LYS A 21 11.70 -7.34 1.09
CA LYS A 21 12.09 -7.26 -0.32
C LYS A 21 11.00 -7.88 -1.19
N LEU A 22 10.52 -7.15 -2.19
CA LEU A 22 9.59 -7.65 -3.18
C LEU A 22 10.33 -8.39 -4.29
N LEU A 23 9.74 -9.48 -4.77
CA LEU A 23 10.24 -10.26 -5.89
C LEU A 23 9.55 -9.75 -7.16
N LEU A 24 10.32 -9.07 -8.02
CA LEU A 24 9.85 -8.45 -9.26
C LEU A 24 10.77 -8.87 -10.41
N ASN A 25 10.25 -8.87 -11.63
CA ASN A 25 11.07 -9.10 -12.80
C ASN A 25 11.99 -7.90 -13.08
N LYS A 26 13.15 -8.15 -13.69
CA LYS A 26 14.14 -7.08 -14.02
C LYS A 26 13.53 -5.93 -14.84
N ARG A 27 12.65 -6.25 -15.80
CA ARG A 27 11.96 -5.25 -16.64
C ARG A 27 11.00 -4.38 -15.81
N GLU A 28 10.26 -4.98 -14.90
CA GLU A 28 9.32 -4.28 -14.00
C GLU A 28 10.07 -3.37 -13.03
N LEU A 29 11.17 -3.86 -12.47
CA LEU A 29 12.01 -3.09 -11.56
C LEU A 29 12.58 -1.84 -12.24
N SER A 30 13.07 -1.97 -13.48
CA SER A 30 13.56 -0.82 -14.26
C SER A 30 12.46 0.20 -14.54
N ARG A 31 11.25 -0.26 -14.88
CA ARG A 31 10.08 0.61 -15.08
C ARG A 31 9.71 1.38 -13.81
N LEU A 32 9.61 0.68 -12.68
CA LEU A 32 9.28 1.30 -11.39
C LEU A 32 10.36 2.25 -10.91
N PHE A 33 11.64 1.92 -11.14
CA PHE A 33 12.76 2.77 -10.77
C PHE A 33 12.75 4.10 -11.54
N ARG A 34 12.44 4.07 -12.84
CA ARG A 34 12.25 5.28 -13.65
C ARG A 34 11.07 6.10 -13.14
N ALA A 35 9.92 5.46 -12.93
CA ALA A 35 8.72 6.13 -12.43
C ALA A 35 8.90 6.73 -11.02
N SER A 36 9.69 6.09 -10.15
CA SER A 36 9.98 6.62 -8.81
C SER A 36 10.86 7.88 -8.83
N ARG A 37 11.56 8.16 -9.93
CA ARG A 37 12.34 9.39 -10.10
C ARG A 37 11.47 10.56 -10.58
N GLU A 38 10.29 10.27 -11.15
CA GLU A 38 9.35 11.31 -11.55
C GLU A 38 8.74 11.97 -10.32
N LYS A 39 8.78 13.31 -10.30
CA LYS A 39 8.36 14.09 -9.14
C LYS A 39 6.86 13.89 -8.87
N GLY A 40 6.55 13.40 -7.68
CA GLY A 40 5.19 13.27 -7.17
C GLY A 40 4.50 11.93 -7.44
N LEU A 41 5.20 10.96 -8.04
CA LEU A 41 4.76 9.57 -8.08
C LEU A 41 5.31 8.80 -6.87
N THR A 42 4.50 7.89 -6.34
CA THR A 42 4.87 7.04 -5.21
C THR A 42 4.32 5.64 -5.45
N ILE A 43 5.12 4.63 -5.11
CA ILE A 43 4.69 3.23 -5.19
C ILE A 43 3.90 2.92 -3.92
N VAL A 44 2.67 2.46 -4.10
CA VAL A 44 1.77 2.09 -2.99
C VAL A 44 1.33 0.64 -3.11
N ALA A 45 1.10 0.01 -1.96
CA ALA A 45 0.51 -1.31 -1.88
C ALA A 45 -1.02 -1.20 -2.00
N THR A 46 -1.60 -1.94 -2.94
CA THR A 46 -3.05 -1.91 -3.22
C THR A 46 -3.76 -3.10 -2.59
N ARG A 47 -3.22 -4.32 -2.76
CA ARG A 47 -3.85 -5.54 -2.25
C ARG A 47 -2.80 -6.60 -1.95
N LEU A 48 -2.87 -7.20 -0.75
CA LEU A 48 -2.18 -8.43 -0.40
C LEU A 48 -3.15 -9.60 -0.56
N PHE A 49 -2.73 -10.68 -1.20
CA PHE A 49 -3.54 -11.89 -1.35
C PHE A 49 -2.66 -13.13 -1.34
N ILE A 50 -3.24 -14.27 -0.99
CA ILE A 50 -2.59 -15.57 -1.14
C ILE A 50 -2.91 -16.06 -2.55
N ALA A 51 -1.88 -16.29 -3.36
CA ALA A 51 -2.04 -16.86 -4.68
C ALA A 51 -2.27 -18.37 -4.59
N ASP A 52 -2.79 -18.98 -5.65
CA ASP A 52 -3.13 -20.41 -5.69
C ASP A 52 -1.94 -21.33 -5.41
N ASN A 53 -0.73 -20.84 -5.65
CA ASN A 53 0.52 -21.51 -5.32
C ASN A 53 0.95 -21.37 -3.84
N GLY A 54 0.08 -20.83 -2.98
CA GLY A 54 0.30 -20.69 -1.53
C GLY A 54 1.14 -19.49 -1.11
N PHE A 55 1.68 -18.70 -2.05
CA PHE A 55 2.52 -17.55 -1.72
C PHE A 55 1.69 -16.28 -1.52
N ALA A 56 2.08 -15.47 -0.53
CA ALA A 56 1.54 -14.12 -0.36
C ALA A 56 2.08 -13.20 -1.46
N LYS A 57 1.20 -12.72 -2.34
CA LYS A 57 1.51 -11.74 -3.38
C LYS A 57 0.97 -10.36 -3.00
N LEU A 58 1.75 -9.35 -3.35
CA LEU A 58 1.41 -7.94 -3.12
C LEU A 58 1.24 -7.24 -4.46
N ASN A 59 0.04 -6.77 -4.74
CA ASN A 59 -0.21 -5.85 -5.84
C ASN A 59 0.24 -4.46 -5.45
N ILE A 60 1.13 -3.89 -6.27
CA ILE A 60 1.63 -2.53 -6.13
C ILE A 60 1.16 -1.66 -7.30
N SER A 61 1.01 -0.37 -7.05
CA SER A 61 0.57 0.58 -8.06
C SER A 61 1.32 1.90 -7.91
N LEU A 62 1.47 2.65 -9.01
CA LEU A 62 1.98 4.01 -8.97
C LEU A 62 0.82 4.96 -8.71
N ALA A 63 0.94 5.75 -7.66
CA ALA A 63 -0.04 6.74 -7.27
C ALA A 63 0.60 8.13 -7.23
N LYS A 64 -0.21 9.15 -7.51
CA LYS A 64 0.15 10.55 -7.30
C LYS A 64 -0.58 11.06 -6.07
N GLY A 65 0.16 11.66 -5.15
CA GLY A 65 -0.45 12.30 -3.98
C GLY A 65 -1.38 13.44 -4.40
N LYS A 66 -2.61 13.47 -3.85
CA LYS A 66 -3.51 14.62 -4.00
C LYS A 66 -2.88 15.86 -3.36
N ARG A 67 -3.06 17.02 -4.00
CA ARG A 67 -2.62 18.31 -3.42
C ARG A 67 -3.50 18.67 -2.22
N GLU A 68 -3.00 19.54 -1.34
CA GLU A 68 -3.69 19.85 -0.08
C GLU A 68 -5.09 20.46 -0.30
N TYR A 69 -5.24 21.30 -1.34
CA TYR A 69 -6.55 21.87 -1.70
C TYR A 69 -7.55 20.77 -2.10
N ASP A 70 -7.14 19.80 -2.91
CA ASP A 70 -7.98 18.68 -3.34
C ASP A 70 -8.41 17.80 -2.15
N LYS A 71 -7.53 17.65 -1.15
CA LYS A 71 -7.83 16.90 0.07
C LYS A 71 -8.94 17.58 0.86
N ARG A 72 -8.90 18.91 1.03
CA ARG A 72 -9.94 19.65 1.79
C ARG A 72 -11.32 19.48 1.17
N HIS A 73 -11.43 19.57 -0.17
CA HIS A 73 -12.68 19.33 -0.87
C HIS A 73 -13.16 17.88 -0.70
N SER A 74 -12.25 16.91 -0.90
CA SER A 74 -12.57 15.48 -0.77
C SER A 74 -13.01 15.09 0.64
N ILE A 75 -12.48 15.74 1.69
CA ILE A 75 -12.86 15.50 3.09
C ILE A 75 -14.27 16.04 3.34
N LYS A 76 -14.55 17.29 2.95
CA LYS A 76 -15.89 17.89 3.08
C LYS A 76 -16.96 17.05 2.40
N GLU A 77 -16.70 16.61 1.17
CA GLU A 77 -17.63 15.76 0.41
C GLU A 77 -17.87 14.40 1.07
N LYS A 78 -16.81 13.79 1.66
CA LYS A 78 -16.94 12.54 2.41
C LYS A 78 -17.75 12.69 3.69
N ASP A 79 -17.56 13.78 4.42
CA ASP A 79 -18.28 14.02 5.67
C ASP A 79 -19.76 14.32 5.39
N LEU A 80 -20.07 15.18 4.40
CA LEU A 80 -21.44 15.41 3.92
C LEU A 80 -22.13 14.11 3.52
N ARG A 81 -21.45 13.25 2.77
CA ARG A 81 -22.00 11.95 2.35
C ARG A 81 -22.29 11.02 3.53
N ARG A 82 -21.45 11.02 4.59
CA ARG A 82 -21.71 10.22 5.80
C ARG A 82 -22.88 10.75 6.61
N GLU A 83 -23.08 12.06 6.65
CA GLU A 83 -24.24 12.65 7.33
C GLU A 83 -25.55 12.30 6.61
N MET A 84 -25.57 12.39 5.29
CA MET A 84 -26.73 12.01 4.47
C MET A 84 -27.07 10.51 4.53
N ASP A 85 -26.08 9.64 4.72
CA ASP A 85 -26.27 8.18 4.79
C ASP A 85 -26.71 7.70 6.19
N ARG A 86 -26.64 8.59 7.19
CA ARG A 86 -27.01 8.31 8.60
C ARG A 86 -28.33 8.96 9.03
N GLY A 87 -28.81 9.98 8.32
CA GLY A 87 -30.10 10.64 8.54
C GLY A 87 -31.17 10.15 7.58
#